data_AF-A0A5D2JG15-F1
#
_entry.id   AF-A0A5D2JG15-F1
#
_cell.length_a   1.000
_cell.length_b   1.000
_cell.length_c   1.000
_cell.angle_alpha   90.00
_cell.angle_beta   90.00
_cell.angle_gamma   90.00
#
_symmetry.space_group_name_H-M   'P 1'
#
loop_
_entity.id
_entity.type
_entity.pdbx_description
1 polymer ?
#
loop_
_entity_poly.entity_id
_entity_poly.type
_entity_poly.pdbx_seq_one_letter_code
_entity_poly.pdbx_strand_id
1 'polypeptide(L)' 'MLSGVVLHLVINCAAILRNTLSVSLVTGLFILLNNAVPQSQRGAANAISITAMSIFKALGPARGGALFSWA' A
#
# COMPACT_ATOMS: atom_id res chain seq x y z
N MET A 1 22.56 -18.82 -0.19
CA MET A 1 22.22 -17.42 0.14
C MET A 1 22.42 -16.58 -1.11
N LEU A 2 21.39 -15.87 -1.56
CA LEU A 2 21.51 -14.97 -2.72
C LEU A 2 22.43 -13.81 -2.30
N SER A 3 23.53 -13.57 -3.02
CA SER A 3 24.57 -12.61 -2.62
C SER A 3 24.96 -11.69 -3.77
N GLY A 4 25.32 -10.45 -3.44
CA GLY A 4 25.83 -9.47 -4.39
C GLY A 4 24.79 -8.97 -5.41
N VAL A 5 25.19 -8.92 -6.69
CA VAL A 5 24.39 -8.34 -7.79
C VAL A 5 23.04 -9.03 -7.96
N VAL A 6 22.98 -10.34 -7.79
CA VAL A 6 21.73 -11.11 -7.95
C VAL A 6 20.72 -10.75 -6.86
N LEU A 7 21.18 -10.53 -5.62
CA LEU A 7 20.31 -10.06 -4.54
C LEU A 7 19.75 -8.67 -4.84
N HIS A 8 20.60 -7.73 -5.27
CA HIS A 8 20.16 -6.39 -5.66
C HIS A 8 19.17 -6.42 -6.83
N LEU A 9 19.39 -7.27 -7.83
CA LEU A 9 18.48 -7.41 -8.96
C LEU A 9 17.11 -7.92 -8.52
N VAL A 10 17.08 -8.99 -7.72
CA VAL A 10 15.83 -9.58 -7.23
C VAL A 10 15.08 -8.60 -6.31
N ILE A 11 15.77 -7.90 -5.42
CA ILE A 11 15.14 -6.89 -4.55
C ILE A 11 14.57 -5.73 -5.39
N ASN A 12 15.30 -5.25 -6.40
CA ASN A 12 14.79 -4.18 -7.27
C ASN A 12 13.58 -4.64 -8.09
N CYS A 13 13.63 -5.83 -8.69
CA CYS A 13 12.46 -6.39 -9.38
C CYS A 13 11.26 -6.54 -8.44
N ALA A 14 11.47 -7.06 -7.23
CA ALA A 14 10.42 -7.17 -6.23
C ALA A 14 9.88 -5.81 -5.79
N ALA A 15 10.74 -4.80 -5.65
CA ALA A 15 10.35 -3.44 -5.30
C ALA A 15 9.51 -2.79 -6.40
N ILE A 16 9.92 -2.91 -7.67
CA ILE A 16 9.18 -2.43 -8.83
C ILE A 16 7.81 -3.11 -8.89
N LEU A 17 7.76 -4.44 -8.80
CA LEU A 17 6.51 -5.20 -8.83
C LEU A 17 5.57 -4.77 -7.70
N ARG A 18 6.08 -4.67 -6.47
CA ARG A 18 5.32 -4.21 -5.31
C ARG A 18 4.76 -2.80 -5.53
N ASN A 19 5.56 -1.87 -6.06
CA ASN A 19 5.13 -0.50 -6.30
C ASN A 19 4.05 -0.43 -7.39
N THR A 20 4.24 -1.12 -8.52
CA THR A 20 3.27 -1.19 -9.61
C THR A 20 1.94 -1.77 -9.12
N LEU A 21 1.97 -2.90 -8.40
CA LEU A 21 0.78 -3.50 -7.83
C LEU A 21 0.08 -2.56 -6.84
N SER A 22 0.84 -1.87 -5.99
CA SER A 22 0.29 -0.91 -5.04
C SER A 22 -0.41 0.26 -5.74
N VAL A 23 0.18 0.83 -6.78
CA VAL A 23 -0.41 1.94 -7.55
C VAL A 23 -1.67 1.48 -8.29
N SER A 24 -1.62 0.30 -8.93
CA SER A 24 -2.77 -0.28 -9.63
C SER A 24 -3.94 -0.55 -8.68
N LEU A 25 -3.68 -1.10 -7.49
CA LEU A 25 -4.71 -1.36 -6.49
C LEU A 25 -5.37 -0.08 -6.01
N VAL A 26 -4.59 0.94 -5.64
CA VAL A 26 -5.11 2.23 -5.17
C VAL A 26 -5.97 2.88 -6.26
N THR A 27 -5.47 2.89 -7.50
CA THR A 27 -6.19 3.47 -8.64
C THR A 27 -7.49 2.73 -8.92
N GLY A 28 -7.45 1.39 -8.95
CA GLY A 28 -8.62 0.55 -9.16
C GLY A 28 -9.68 0.72 -8.05
N LEU A 29 -9.24 0.78 -6.79
CA LEU A 29 -10.13 1.03 -5.65
C LEU A 29 -10.83 2.39 -5.79
N PHE A 30 -10.08 3.42 -6.18
CA PHE A 30 -10.63 4.76 -6.36
C PHE A 30 -11.69 4.79 -7.48
N ILE A 31 -11.45 4.10 -8.60
CA ILE A 31 -12.43 3.97 -9.70
C ILE A 31 -13.69 3.25 -9.22
N LEU A 32 -13.55 2.15 -8.47
CA LEU A 32 -14.68 1.39 -7.94
C LEU A 32 -15.51 2.22 -6.96
N LEU A 33 -14.85 2.93 -6.05
CA LEU A 33 -15.52 3.79 -5.05
C LEU A 33 -16.27 4.95 -5.71
N ASN A 34 -15.67 5.58 -6.73
CA ASN A 34 -16.34 6.65 -7.47
C ASN A 34 -17.57 6.17 -8.23
N ASN A 35 -17.57 4.93 -8.73
CA ASN A 35 -18.73 4.34 -9.39
C ASN A 35 -19.81 3.83 -8.42
N ALA A 36 -19.42 3.33 -7.24
CA ALA A 36 -20.34 2.79 -6.25
C ALA A 36 -21.06 3.86 -5.41
N VAL A 37 -20.50 5.08 -5.32
CA VAL A 37 -20.99 6.13 -4.41
C VAL A 37 -21.68 7.27 -5.17
N PRO A 38 -22.87 7.72 -4.72
CA PRO A 38 -23.54 8.89 -5.29
C PRO A 38 -22.67 10.15 -5.20
N GLN A 39 -22.72 11.03 -6.20
CA GLN A 39 -21.89 12.24 -6.31
C GLN A 39 -21.86 13.10 -5.02
N SER A 40 -23.00 13.22 -4.34
CA SER A 40 -23.15 13.95 -3.06
C SER A 40 -22.27 13.39 -1.93
N GLN A 41 -22.02 12.09 -1.91
CA GLN A 41 -21.27 11.41 -0.85
C GLN A 41 -19.83 11.05 -1.26
N ARG A 42 -19.39 11.40 -2.47
CA ARG A 42 -18.02 11.10 -2.94
C ARG A 42 -16.96 11.71 -2.03
N GLY A 43 -17.18 12.91 -1.48
CA GLY A 43 -16.26 13.53 -0.53
C GLY A 43 -16.04 12.69 0.73
N ALA A 44 -17.13 12.21 1.35
CA ALA A 44 -17.08 11.35 2.53
C ALA A 44 -16.46 9.98 2.21
N ALA A 45 -16.82 9.38 1.08
CA ALA A 45 -16.25 8.11 0.65
C ALA A 45 -14.73 8.20 0.43
N ASN A 46 -14.25 9.24 -0.26
CA ASN A 46 -12.81 9.46 -0.45
C ASN A 46 -12.07 9.63 0.88
N ALA A 47 -12.66 10.37 1.84
CA ALA A 47 -12.08 10.53 3.17
C ALA A 47 -11.98 9.20 3.94
N ILE A 48 -13.02 8.35 3.87
CA ILE A 48 -13.02 7.01 4.49
C ILE A 48 -11.94 6.13 3.85
N SER A 49 -11.83 6.15 2.53
CA SER A 49 -10.83 5.34 1.81
C SER A 49 -9.40 5.74 2.14
N ILE A 50 -9.11 7.03 2.22
CA ILE A 50 -7.78 7.52 2.63
C ILE A 50 -7.49 7.19 4.09
N THR A 51 -8.49 7.27 4.97
CA THR A 51 -8.37 6.88 6.39
C THR A 51 -8.06 5.39 6.52
N ALA A 52 -8.82 4.53 5.84
CA ALA A 52 -8.58 3.09 5.82
C ALA A 52 -7.18 2.77 5.29
N MET A 53 -6.79 3.38 4.17
CA MET A 53 -5.45 3.23 3.59
C MET A 53 -4.34 3.61 4.57
N SER A 54 -4.50 4.73 5.31
CA SER A 54 -3.54 5.17 6.31
C SER A 54 -3.39 4.18 7.46
N ILE A 55 -4.51 3.63 7.96
CA ILE A 55 -4.50 2.59 9.01
C ILE A 55 -3.71 1.35 8.54
N PHE A 56 -3.98 0.85 7.34
CA PHE A 56 -3.25 -0.31 6.80
C PHE A 56 -1.77 -0.02 6.58
N LYS A 57 -1.42 1.20 6.14
CA LYS A 57 -0.01 1.61 6.01
C LYS A 57 0.68 1.73 7.37
N ALA A 58 -0.01 2.18 8.41
CA ALA A 58 0.53 2.34 9.76
C ALA A 58 0.91 0.99 10.41
N LEU A 59 0.26 -0.10 10.02
CA LEU A 59 0.62 -1.45 10.47
C LEU A 59 2.05 -1.83 10.10
N GLY A 60 2.60 -1.33 8.98
CA GLY A 60 3.98 -1.61 8.56
C GLY A 60 5.01 -1.09 9.58
N PRO A 61 5.06 0.22 9.84
CA PRO A 61 5.90 0.81 10.88
C PRO A 61 5.60 0.26 12.29
N ALA A 62 4.33 0.04 12.64
CA ALA A 62 3.98 -0.50 13.96
C ALA A 62 4.51 -1.93 14.18
N ARG A 63 4.36 -2.80 13.17
CA ARG A 63 4.89 -4.18 13.23
C ARG A 63 6.41 -4.21 13.16
N GLY A 64 7.00 -3.40 12.29
CA GLY A 64 8.45 -3.24 12.24
C GLY A 64 9.01 -2.77 13.58
N GLY A 65 8.44 -1.69 14.13
CA GLY A 65 8.81 -1.15 15.44
C GLY A 65 8.64 -2.17 16.57
N ALA A 66 7.54 -2.92 16.61
CA ALA A 66 7.33 -3.97 17.61
C ALA A 66 8.37 -5.10 17.48
N LEU A 67 8.70 -5.53 16.27
CA LEU A 67 9.73 -6.56 16.02
C LEU A 67 11.13 -6.08 16.40
N PHE A 68 11.48 -4.82 16.08
CA PHE A 68 12.79 -4.24 16.40
C PHE A 68 12.91 -3.73 17.85
N SER A 69 11.80 -3.48 18.54
CA SER A 69 11.78 -3.11 19.96
C SER A 69 11.96 -4.32 20.90
N TRP A 70 11.87 -5.54 20.37
CA TRP A 70 12.13 -6.80 21.09
C TRP A 70 13.52 -7.39 20.78
N ALA A 71 14.30 -6.72 19.93
CA ALA A 71 15.69 -7.07 19.62
C ALA A 71 16.66 -6.49 20.66
#